data_AF-A0AAW8Q1R1-F1
#
_entry.id   AF-A0AAW8Q1R1-F1
#
_cell.length_a   1.000
_cell.length_b   1.000
_cell.length_c   1.000
_cell.angle_alpha   90.00
_cell.angle_beta   90.00
_cell.angle_gamma   90.00
#
_symmetry.space_group_name_H-M   'P 1'
#
loop_
_entity.id
_entity.type
_entity.pdbx_description
1 polymer ?
#
loop_
_entity_poly.entity_id
_entity_poly.type
_entity_poly.pdbx_seq_one_letter_code
_entity_poly.pdbx_strand_id
1 'polypeptide(L)'
;MDDKVNIQIESIVQALCEAEQPATTRKPVLEEYSKERVSEIILKGNFLRFCRAASRDNANYWEDVLSSIDIYNKEGLLLLIENICIFERQLTNIFRKHEGSELCYDKTSVVISKLKRHLISGEKIELDVKSVSSWGYPKTTLNNHESILMFFDSLSSLIYGDTEKYLSFLSNLDSRLDYRTG
;
A
#
# COMPACT_ATOMS: atom_id res chain seq x y z
N MET A 1 5.94 16.97 -20.04
CA MET A 1 5.96 15.87 -19.06
C MET A 1 7.30 15.18 -19.20
N ASP A 2 7.98 14.95 -18.07
CA ASP A 2 9.32 14.34 -18.01
C ASP A 2 9.22 12.85 -18.39
N ASP A 3 10.08 12.34 -19.28
CA ASP A 3 10.03 10.95 -19.77
C ASP A 3 10.09 9.92 -18.63
N LYS A 4 10.71 10.28 -17.50
CA LYS A 4 10.75 9.43 -16.30
C LYS A 4 9.38 9.25 -15.63
N VAL A 5 8.53 10.27 -15.70
CA VAL A 5 7.18 10.25 -15.12
C VAL A 5 6.26 9.37 -15.97
N ASN A 6 6.40 9.44 -17.29
CA ASN A 6 5.68 8.56 -18.21
C ASN A 6 6.03 7.09 -17.97
N ILE A 7 7.31 6.76 -17.80
CA ILE A 7 7.75 5.38 -17.50
C ILE A 7 7.17 4.87 -16.17
N GLN A 8 7.01 5.74 -15.17
CA GLN A 8 6.38 5.36 -13.89
C GLN A 8 4.87 5.12 -14.04
N ILE A 9 4.17 5.98 -14.78
CA ILE A 9 2.75 5.77 -15.10
C ILE A 9 2.58 4.47 -15.90
N GLU A 10 3.40 4.23 -16.93
CA GLU A 10 3.35 3.01 -17.73
C GLU A 10 3.60 1.76 -16.89
N SER A 11 4.56 1.81 -15.95
CA SER A 11 4.82 0.73 -15.00
C SER A 11 3.64 0.48 -14.04
N ILE A 12 2.87 1.52 -13.70
CA ILE A 12 1.65 1.43 -12.88
C ILE A 12 0.50 0.85 -13.71
N VAL A 13 0.25 1.39 -14.90
CA VAL A 13 -0.76 0.88 -15.84
C VAL A 13 -0.50 -0.58 -16.16
N GLN A 14 0.75 -0.94 -16.41
CA GLN A 14 1.15 -2.32 -16.61
C GLN A 14 0.86 -3.19 -15.37
N ALA A 15 1.12 -2.68 -14.16
CA ALA A 15 0.78 -3.39 -12.91
C ALA A 15 -0.73 -3.57 -12.71
N LEU A 16 -1.53 -2.57 -13.10
CA LEU A 16 -3.00 -2.64 -13.11
C LEU A 16 -3.48 -3.70 -14.10
N CYS A 17 -2.95 -3.71 -15.33
CA CYS A 17 -3.27 -4.71 -16.34
C CYS A 17 -2.82 -6.13 -15.94
N GLU A 18 -1.67 -6.28 -15.28
CA GLU A 18 -1.18 -7.56 -14.74
C GLU A 18 -2.01 -8.07 -13.54
N ALA A 19 -2.66 -7.15 -12.81
CA ALA A 19 -3.60 -7.49 -11.74
C ALA A 19 -4.92 -8.05 -12.30
N GLU A 20 -5.37 -7.54 -13.45
CA GLU A 20 -6.62 -7.93 -14.12
C GLU A 20 -6.56 -9.29 -14.84
N GLN A 21 -5.38 -9.87 -15.10
CA GLN A 21 -5.31 -11.15 -15.82
C GLN A 21 -5.82 -12.32 -14.95
N PRO A 22 -6.91 -13.00 -15.37
CA PRO A 22 -7.48 -14.11 -14.61
C PRO A 22 -6.55 -15.30 -14.66
N ALA A 23 -5.94 -15.66 -13.52
CA ALA A 23 -5.25 -16.92 -13.38
C ALA A 23 -6.30 -18.04 -13.34
N THR A 24 -6.49 -18.68 -14.49
CA THR A 24 -7.32 -19.87 -14.66
C THR A 24 -6.94 -20.97 -13.66
N THR A 25 -7.96 -21.57 -13.01
CA THR A 25 -8.00 -22.89 -12.31
C THR A 25 -7.56 -23.04 -10.84
N ARG A 26 -7.40 -21.97 -10.04
CA ARG A 26 -7.33 -22.13 -8.57
C ARG A 26 -8.66 -21.83 -7.90
N LYS A 27 -9.03 -22.66 -6.91
CA LYS A 27 -10.13 -22.35 -5.98
C LYS A 27 -9.83 -21.01 -5.28
N PRO A 28 -10.81 -20.12 -5.09
CA PRO A 28 -10.59 -18.85 -4.38
C PRO A 28 -10.03 -19.13 -2.98
N VAL A 29 -9.02 -18.37 -2.56
CA VAL A 29 -8.40 -18.49 -1.24
C VAL A 29 -9.43 -18.27 -0.14
N LEU A 30 -10.35 -17.33 -0.33
CA LEU A 30 -11.40 -17.01 0.64
C LEU A 30 -12.38 -18.18 0.89
N GLU A 31 -12.53 -19.12 -0.05
CA GLU A 31 -13.36 -20.32 0.16
C GLU A 31 -12.70 -21.36 1.09
N GLU A 32 -11.41 -21.19 1.43
CA GLU A 32 -10.69 -22.06 2.35
C GLU A 32 -10.78 -21.58 3.81
N TYR A 33 -11.24 -20.35 4.05
CA TYR A 33 -11.26 -19.74 5.38
C TYR A 33 -12.68 -19.34 5.79
N SER A 34 -13.00 -19.55 7.08
CA SER A 34 -14.20 -18.94 7.67
C SER A 34 -14.02 -17.44 7.82
N LYS A 35 -15.13 -16.69 7.86
CA LYS A 35 -15.11 -15.23 8.01
C LYS A 35 -14.38 -14.80 9.28
N GLU A 36 -14.60 -15.49 10.39
CA GLU A 36 -13.96 -15.22 11.69
C GLU A 36 -12.45 -15.36 11.58
N ARG A 37 -11.98 -16.36 10.83
CA ARG A 37 -10.56 -16.58 10.60
C ARG A 37 -9.95 -15.48 9.73
N VAL A 38 -10.66 -15.02 8.70
CA VAL A 38 -10.23 -13.89 7.88
C VAL A 38 -10.15 -12.61 8.71
N SER A 39 -11.15 -12.33 9.54
CA SER A 39 -11.14 -11.19 10.47
C SER A 39 -9.95 -11.25 11.43
N GLU A 40 -9.64 -12.42 11.98
CA GLU A 40 -8.46 -12.61 12.82
C GLU A 40 -7.15 -12.33 12.06
N ILE A 41 -7.05 -12.78 10.80
CA ILE A 41 -5.88 -12.52 9.96
C ILE A 41 -5.72 -11.03 9.67
N ILE A 42 -6.81 -10.31 9.36
CA ILE A 42 -6.80 -8.87 9.13
C ILE A 42 -6.29 -8.14 10.37
N LEU A 43 -6.80 -8.50 11.55
CA LEU A 43 -6.49 -7.83 12.80
C LEU A 43 -5.08 -8.18 13.32
N LYS A 44 -4.69 -9.46 13.27
CA LYS A 44 -3.54 -9.99 14.03
C LYS A 44 -2.57 -10.84 13.21
N GLY A 45 -2.95 -11.26 12.01
CA GLY A 45 -2.18 -12.18 11.17
C GLY A 45 -1.20 -11.52 10.20
N ASN A 46 -0.62 -12.35 9.33
CA ASN A 46 0.26 -11.91 8.24
C ASN A 46 -0.58 -11.36 7.07
N PHE A 47 -1.05 -10.13 7.26
CA PHE A 47 -1.94 -9.40 6.34
C PHE A 47 -1.43 -9.40 4.90
N LEU A 48 -0.17 -9.01 4.67
CA LEU A 48 0.38 -8.88 3.30
C LEU A 48 0.36 -10.20 2.54
N ARG A 49 0.83 -11.28 3.18
CA ARG A 49 0.86 -12.60 2.55
C ARG A 49 -0.55 -13.08 2.20
N PHE A 50 -1.51 -12.82 3.07
CA PHE A 50 -2.90 -13.19 2.85
C PHE A 50 -3.54 -12.37 1.74
N CYS A 51 -3.43 -11.03 1.79
CA CYS A 51 -4.01 -10.14 0.79
C CYS A 51 -3.42 -10.39 -0.60
N ARG A 52 -2.12 -10.67 -0.77
CA ARG A 52 -1.58 -11.03 -2.09
C ARG A 52 -2.23 -12.26 -2.71
N ALA A 53 -2.69 -13.19 -1.88
CA ALA A 53 -3.33 -14.42 -2.33
C ALA A 53 -4.83 -14.21 -2.58
N ALA A 54 -5.48 -13.38 -1.76
CA ALA A 54 -6.93 -13.21 -1.71
C ALA A 54 -7.45 -11.90 -2.35
N SER A 55 -6.59 -10.95 -2.76
CA SER A 55 -7.00 -9.66 -3.32
C SER A 55 -7.74 -9.78 -4.65
N ARG A 56 -7.62 -10.92 -5.32
CA ARG A 56 -8.28 -11.25 -6.59
C ARG A 56 -9.57 -12.04 -6.40
N ASP A 57 -9.94 -12.34 -5.16
CA ASP A 57 -11.15 -13.08 -4.85
C ASP A 57 -12.38 -12.14 -4.75
N ASN A 58 -13.56 -12.73 -4.61
CA ASN A 58 -14.87 -12.07 -4.71
C ASN A 58 -15.02 -10.81 -3.81
N ALA A 59 -15.21 -9.64 -4.43
CA ALA A 59 -15.43 -8.35 -3.74
C ALA A 59 -16.57 -8.39 -2.71
N ASN A 60 -17.66 -9.10 -3.02
CA ASN A 60 -18.80 -9.24 -2.10
C ASN A 60 -18.41 -9.98 -0.80
N TYR A 61 -17.44 -10.90 -0.85
CA TYR A 61 -16.95 -11.58 0.35
C TYR A 61 -16.21 -10.61 1.27
N TRP A 62 -15.36 -9.74 0.70
CA TRP A 62 -14.64 -8.74 1.46
C TRP A 62 -15.58 -7.74 2.11
N GLU A 63 -16.59 -7.26 1.40
CA GLU A 63 -17.59 -6.36 1.98
C GLU A 63 -18.29 -6.97 3.19
N ASP A 64 -18.63 -8.26 3.12
CA ASP A 64 -19.29 -9.02 4.18
C ASP A 64 -18.36 -9.22 5.39
N VAL A 65 -17.13 -9.69 5.18
CA VAL A 65 -16.13 -9.82 6.24
C VAL A 65 -15.87 -8.48 6.92
N LEU A 66 -15.63 -7.42 6.16
CA LEU A 66 -15.34 -6.11 6.72
C LEU A 66 -16.57 -5.50 7.43
N SER A 67 -17.81 -5.90 7.09
CA SER A 67 -19.00 -5.47 7.85
C SER A 67 -19.09 -6.10 9.24
N SER A 68 -18.37 -7.21 9.48
CA SER A 68 -18.37 -7.90 10.77
C SER A 68 -17.35 -7.35 11.78
N ILE A 69 -16.56 -6.34 11.38
CA ILE A 69 -15.46 -5.78 12.15
C ILE A 69 -15.73 -4.29 12.35
N ASP A 70 -15.45 -3.76 13.55
CA ASP A 70 -15.44 -2.32 13.80
C ASP A 70 -14.21 -1.69 13.12
N ILE A 71 -14.43 -0.98 12.02
CA ILE A 71 -13.38 -0.42 11.15
C ILE A 71 -13.63 1.07 10.94
N TYR A 72 -12.63 1.89 11.26
CA TYR A 72 -12.67 3.34 11.10
C TYR A 72 -12.86 3.79 9.64
N ASN A 73 -12.11 3.21 8.71
CA ASN A 73 -12.21 3.51 7.27
C ASN A 73 -12.30 2.22 6.44
N LYS A 74 -13.54 1.73 6.28
CA LYS A 74 -13.84 0.48 5.58
C LYS A 74 -13.48 0.53 4.10
N GLU A 75 -13.85 1.61 3.42
CA GLU A 75 -13.60 1.80 1.99
C GLU A 75 -12.11 1.86 1.68
N GLY A 76 -11.34 2.60 2.47
CA GLY A 76 -9.89 2.68 2.33
C GLY A 76 -9.20 1.34 2.60
N LEU A 77 -9.70 0.56 3.58
CA LEU A 77 -9.16 -0.78 3.83
C LEU A 77 -9.46 -1.75 2.70
N LEU A 78 -10.68 -1.70 2.13
CA LEU A 78 -11.06 -2.51 0.97
C LEU A 78 -10.16 -2.17 -0.24
N LEU A 79 -10.01 -0.89 -0.55
CA LEU A 79 -9.14 -0.42 -1.63
C LEU A 79 -7.70 -0.91 -1.46
N LEU A 80 -7.15 -0.84 -0.23
CA LEU A 80 -5.82 -1.33 0.08
C LEU A 80 -5.70 -2.84 -0.14
N ILE A 81 -6.72 -3.62 0.27
CA ILE A 81 -6.73 -5.09 0.11
C ILE A 81 -6.78 -5.47 -1.37
N GLU A 82 -7.72 -4.90 -2.13
CA GLU A 82 -7.92 -5.21 -3.56
C GLU A 82 -6.69 -4.84 -4.40
N ASN A 83 -6.02 -3.75 -4.04
CA ASN A 83 -4.90 -3.19 -4.80
C ASN A 83 -3.54 -3.38 -4.13
N ILE A 84 -3.42 -4.32 -3.19
CA ILE A 84 -2.24 -4.47 -2.33
C ILE A 84 -0.92 -4.58 -3.11
N CYS A 85 -0.93 -5.30 -4.24
CA CYS A 85 0.25 -5.48 -5.08
C CYS A 85 0.72 -4.15 -5.72
N ILE A 86 -0.21 -3.25 -6.06
CA ILE A 86 0.09 -1.94 -6.64
C ILE A 86 0.71 -1.04 -5.56
N PHE A 87 0.10 -1.00 -4.37
CA PHE A 87 0.64 -0.29 -3.21
C PHE A 87 2.07 -0.74 -2.88
N GLU A 88 2.29 -2.06 -2.82
CA GLU A 88 3.61 -2.62 -2.53
C GLU A 88 4.66 -2.26 -3.59
N ARG A 89 4.32 -2.37 -4.87
CA ARG A 89 5.21 -2.03 -5.97
C ARG A 89 5.58 -0.56 -5.92
N GLN A 90 4.62 0.34 -5.71
CA GLN A 90 4.88 1.77 -5.67
C GLN A 90 5.70 2.18 -4.45
N LEU A 91 5.36 1.68 -3.25
CA LEU A 91 6.18 1.92 -2.05
C LEU A 91 7.61 1.43 -2.24
N THR A 92 7.78 0.22 -2.78
CA THR A 92 9.11 -0.35 -3.01
C THR A 92 9.91 0.48 -4.01
N ASN A 93 9.28 0.98 -5.08
CA ASN A 93 9.94 1.85 -6.05
C ASN A 93 10.34 3.20 -5.44
N ILE A 94 9.46 3.80 -4.64
CA ILE A 94 9.74 5.04 -3.90
C ILE A 94 10.94 4.83 -2.96
N PHE A 95 10.95 3.78 -2.15
CA PHE A 95 12.07 3.50 -1.25
C PHE A 95 13.37 3.23 -2.00
N ARG A 96 13.33 2.44 -3.08
CA ARG A 96 14.53 2.19 -3.91
C ARG A 96 15.11 3.48 -4.47
N LYS A 97 14.26 4.39 -4.95
CA LYS A 97 14.67 5.66 -5.56
C LYS A 97 15.22 6.65 -4.52
N HIS A 98 14.54 6.80 -3.38
CA HIS A 98 14.81 7.89 -2.43
C HIS A 98 15.62 7.47 -1.20
N GLU A 99 15.67 6.19 -0.87
CA GLU A 99 16.40 5.67 0.30
C GLU A 99 17.43 4.58 -0.04
N GLY A 100 17.54 4.19 -1.31
CA GLY A 100 18.39 3.09 -1.76
C GLY A 100 17.73 1.72 -1.62
N SER A 101 18.32 0.69 -2.23
CA SER A 101 17.72 -0.64 -2.37
C SER A 101 17.66 -1.48 -1.08
N GLU A 102 18.43 -1.09 -0.06
CA GLU A 102 18.51 -1.83 1.20
C GLU A 102 17.19 -1.80 1.96
N LEU A 103 16.74 -2.98 2.40
CA LEU A 103 15.55 -3.18 3.24
C LEU A 103 14.27 -2.52 2.68
N CYS A 104 14.19 -2.26 1.37
CA CYS A 104 13.03 -1.63 0.74
C CYS A 104 11.74 -2.41 1.00
N TYR A 105 11.83 -3.73 0.97
CA TYR A 105 10.69 -4.60 1.22
C TYR A 105 10.22 -4.51 2.68
N ASP A 106 11.15 -4.40 3.63
CA ASP A 106 10.82 -4.24 5.04
C ASP A 106 10.16 -2.88 5.29
N LYS A 107 10.68 -1.81 4.68
CA LYS A 107 10.09 -0.46 4.72
C LYS A 107 8.68 -0.45 4.16
N THR A 108 8.48 -1.06 2.99
CA THR A 108 7.15 -1.26 2.38
C THR A 108 6.22 -1.99 3.35
N SER A 109 6.69 -3.09 3.93
CA SER A 109 5.88 -3.90 4.85
C SER A 109 5.48 -3.14 6.11
N VAL A 110 6.39 -2.34 6.67
CA VAL A 110 6.14 -1.49 7.83
C VAL A 110 5.10 -0.42 7.51
N VAL A 111 5.25 0.30 6.39
CA VAL A 111 4.30 1.35 5.99
C VAL A 111 2.91 0.77 5.77
N ILE A 112 2.78 -0.35 5.05
CA ILE A 112 1.47 -0.98 4.84
C ILE A 112 0.87 -1.47 6.16
N SER A 113 1.66 -2.08 7.03
CA SER A 113 1.18 -2.55 8.33
C SER A 113 0.63 -1.41 9.19
N LYS A 114 1.31 -0.25 9.17
CA LYS A 114 0.90 0.95 9.90
C LYS A 114 -0.32 1.62 9.26
N LEU A 115 -0.36 1.72 7.93
CA LEU A 115 -1.51 2.21 7.18
C LEU A 115 -2.75 1.35 7.44
N LYS A 116 -2.62 0.02 7.37
CA LYS A 116 -3.69 -0.93 7.73
C LYS A 116 -4.22 -0.65 9.14
N ARG A 117 -3.33 -0.49 10.12
CA ARG A 117 -3.76 -0.21 11.51
C ARG A 117 -4.53 1.10 11.59
N HIS A 118 -4.05 2.15 10.93
CA HIS A 118 -4.76 3.42 10.87
C HIS A 118 -6.16 3.28 10.23
N LEU A 119 -6.28 2.54 9.14
CA LEU A 119 -7.58 2.31 8.49
C LEU A 119 -8.55 1.49 9.37
N ILE A 120 -8.02 0.62 10.23
CA ILE A 120 -8.83 -0.18 11.18
C ILE A 120 -9.25 0.65 12.39
N SER A 121 -8.30 1.24 13.13
CA SER A 121 -8.57 1.84 14.44
C SER A 121 -8.56 3.37 14.46
N GLY A 122 -8.21 4.03 13.37
CA GLY A 122 -8.00 5.47 13.32
C GLY A 122 -6.70 5.94 14.00
N GLU A 123 -5.90 5.01 14.54
CA GLU A 123 -4.64 5.33 15.23
C GLU A 123 -3.69 6.12 14.35
N LYS A 124 -3.06 7.16 14.91
CA LYS A 124 -2.04 7.93 14.20
C LYS A 124 -0.89 7.01 13.78
N ILE A 125 -0.40 7.20 12.56
CA ILE A 125 0.73 6.43 12.05
C ILE A 125 2.02 7.00 12.65
N GLU A 126 2.56 6.28 13.63
CA GLU A 126 3.83 6.61 14.27
C GLU A 126 4.90 5.57 13.94
N LEU A 127 6.04 6.06 13.45
CA LEU A 127 7.23 5.30 13.15
C LEU A 127 8.29 5.68 14.19
N ASP A 128 8.62 4.76 15.09
CA ASP A 128 9.70 4.97 16.05
C ASP A 128 11.06 4.73 15.39
N VAL A 129 11.50 5.72 14.61
CA VAL A 129 12.78 5.70 13.88
C VAL A 129 13.98 5.69 14.84
N LYS A 130 13.78 5.99 16.14
CA LYS A 130 14.86 6.07 17.14
C LYS A 130 15.09 4.75 17.89
N SER A 131 14.18 3.78 17.79
CA SER A 131 14.36 2.47 18.39
C SER A 131 15.49 1.66 17.74
N VAL A 132 16.17 0.80 18.51
CA VAL A 132 17.26 -0.06 18.01
C VAL A 132 16.79 -1.06 16.93
N SER A 133 15.48 -1.32 16.84
CA SER A 133 14.83 -2.19 15.85
C SER A 133 14.35 -1.43 14.59
N SER A 134 14.64 -0.14 14.45
CA SER A 134 14.16 0.72 13.35
C SER A 134 14.91 0.54 12.02
N TRP A 135 15.81 -0.45 11.89
CA TRP A 135 16.62 -0.67 10.70
C TRP A 135 15.79 -0.79 9.41
N GLY A 136 14.63 -1.43 9.49
CA GLY A 136 13.68 -1.59 8.38
C GLY A 136 12.66 -0.45 8.23
N TYR A 137 12.82 0.67 8.93
CA TYR A 137 11.85 1.77 8.90
C TYR A 137 12.29 2.82 7.87
N PRO A 138 11.33 3.48 7.20
CA PRO A 138 11.63 4.64 6.37
C PRO A 138 12.26 5.76 7.20
N LYS A 139 13.35 6.34 6.70
CA LYS A 139 14.11 7.36 7.44
C LYS A 139 13.86 8.76 6.89
N THR A 140 13.73 8.91 5.58
CA THR A 140 13.67 10.22 4.91
C THR A 140 12.37 10.42 4.16
N THR A 141 11.81 9.36 3.58
CA THR A 141 10.61 9.40 2.74
C THR A 141 9.52 8.57 3.39
N LEU A 142 8.27 9.03 3.36
CA LEU A 142 7.14 8.30 3.96
C LEU A 142 7.38 7.89 5.42
N ASN A 143 8.01 8.79 6.19
CA ASN A 143 8.46 8.55 7.55
C ASN A 143 7.53 9.15 8.62
N ASN A 144 6.41 9.74 8.22
CA ASN A 144 5.42 10.35 9.11
C ASN A 144 3.99 10.14 8.61
N HIS A 145 3.05 10.36 9.50
CA HIS A 145 1.62 10.15 9.26
C HIS A 145 1.10 10.86 8.02
N GLU A 146 1.38 12.16 7.89
CA GLU A 146 0.87 13.01 6.82
C GLU A 146 1.39 12.53 5.46
N SER A 147 2.70 12.23 5.36
CA SER A 147 3.29 11.75 4.12
C SER A 147 2.75 10.39 3.67
N ILE A 148 2.46 9.48 4.60
CA ILE A 148 1.90 8.16 4.30
C ILE A 148 0.45 8.28 3.84
N LEU A 149 -0.35 9.14 4.48
CA LEU A 149 -1.72 9.39 4.04
C LEU A 149 -1.79 10.13 2.70
N MET A 150 -0.91 11.10 2.47
CA MET A 150 -0.80 11.76 1.15
C MET A 150 -0.47 10.76 0.05
N PHE A 151 0.46 9.83 0.29
CA PHE A 151 0.72 8.74 -0.64
C PHE A 151 -0.52 7.91 -0.89
N PHE A 152 -1.22 7.48 0.17
CA PHE A 152 -2.42 6.67 0.05
C PHE A 152 -3.51 7.38 -0.76
N ASP A 153 -3.86 8.63 -0.45
CA ASP A 153 -4.86 9.41 -1.21
C ASP A 153 -4.47 9.60 -2.67
N SER A 154 -3.20 9.93 -2.92
CA SER A 154 -2.71 10.18 -4.28
C SER A 154 -2.74 8.93 -5.15
N LEU A 155 -2.33 7.77 -4.61
CA LEU A 155 -2.36 6.51 -5.33
C LEU A 155 -3.79 5.98 -5.49
N SER A 156 -4.66 6.21 -4.50
CA SER A 156 -6.09 5.91 -4.60
C SER A 156 -6.73 6.69 -5.74
N SER A 157 -6.43 7.99 -5.84
CA SER A 157 -6.94 8.84 -6.93
C SER A 157 -6.47 8.32 -8.29
N LEU A 158 -5.22 7.86 -8.39
CA LEU A 158 -4.70 7.23 -9.61
C LEU A 158 -5.42 5.95 -9.99
N ILE A 159 -5.72 5.07 -9.02
CA ILE A 159 -6.48 3.83 -9.24
C ILE A 159 -7.87 4.15 -9.81
N TYR A 160 -8.49 5.25 -9.37
CA TYR A 160 -9.77 5.73 -9.89
C TYR A 160 -9.66 6.62 -11.14
N GLY A 161 -8.46 6.75 -11.72
CA GLY A 161 -8.23 7.42 -13.01
C GLY A 161 -7.77 8.89 -12.94
N ASP A 162 -7.63 9.47 -11.74
CA ASP A 162 -7.07 10.81 -11.57
C ASP A 162 -5.56 10.75 -11.32
N THR A 163 -4.80 11.13 -12.35
CA THR A 163 -3.33 11.10 -12.33
C THR A 163 -2.70 12.31 -11.64
N GLU A 164 -3.39 13.46 -11.55
CA GLU A 164 -2.79 14.74 -11.19
C GLU A 164 -2.25 14.75 -9.76
N LYS A 165 -3.02 14.18 -8.82
CA LYS A 165 -2.62 14.07 -7.42
C LYS A 165 -1.39 13.21 -7.23
N TYR A 166 -1.30 12.08 -7.93
CA TYR A 166 -0.16 11.17 -7.84
C TYR A 166 1.10 11.79 -8.43
N LEU A 167 0.97 12.47 -9.57
CA LEU A 167 2.08 13.20 -10.18
C LEU A 167 2.59 14.32 -9.28
N SER A 168 1.67 15.10 -8.71
CA SER A 168 2.01 16.16 -7.76
C SER A 168 2.71 15.61 -6.52
N PHE A 169 2.25 14.46 -6.01
CA PHE A 169 2.90 13.77 -4.90
C PHE A 169 4.34 13.36 -5.25
N LEU A 170 4.58 12.76 -6.42
CA LEU A 170 5.91 12.36 -6.87
C LEU A 170 6.85 13.56 -7.07
N SER A 171 6.38 14.63 -7.69
CA SER A 171 7.18 15.86 -7.86
C SER A 171 7.60 16.47 -6.52
N ASN A 172 6.70 16.47 -5.53
CA ASN A 172 7.00 16.94 -4.17
C ASN A 172 8.02 16.06 -3.44
N LEU A 173 8.09 14.75 -3.75
CA LEU A 173 9.11 13.87 -3.22
C LEU A 173 10.48 14.19 -3.82
N ASP A 174 10.54 14.43 -5.13
CA ASP A 174 11.79 14.74 -5.83
C ASP A 174 12.35 16.10 -5.39
N SER A 175 11.51 17.14 -5.28
CA SER A 175 11.94 18.48 -4.85
C SER A 175 12.49 18.55 -3.42
N ARG A 176 12.16 17.57 -2.56
CA ARG A 176 12.67 17.50 -1.18
C ARG A 176 14.12 17.02 -1.10
N LEU A 177 14.67 16.46 -2.18
CA LEU A 177 16.05 15.96 -2.24
C LEU A 177 17.04 16.96 -2.86
N ASP A 178 16.58 17.89 -3.70
CA ASP A 178 17.44 18.87 -4.39
C ASP A 178 18.12 19.87 -3.44
N TYR A 179 17.61 20.03 -2.20
CA TYR A 179 18.24 20.88 -1.17
C TYR A 179 19.43 20.21 -0.44
N ARG A 180 19.78 18.97 -0.78
CA ARG A 180 20.94 18.26 -0.19
C ARG A 180 22.19 18.27 -1.07
N THR A 181 22.12 18.90 -2.24
CA THR A 181 23.25 19.05 -3.19
C THR A 181 23.73 20.50 -3.34
N GLY A 182 23.44 21.38 -2.38
CA GLY A 182 23.98 22.73 -2.29
C GLY A 182 25.01 22.86 -1.19
#